data_AF-A0A7C7K0N0-F1
#
_entry.id   AF-A0A7C7K0N0-F1
#
_cell.length_a   1.000
_cell.length_b   1.000
_cell.length_c   1.000
_cell.angle_alpha   90.00
_cell.angle_beta   90.00
_cell.angle_gamma   90.00
#
_symmetry.space_group_name_H-M   'P 1'
#
loop_
_entity.id
_entity.type
_entity.pdbx_description
1 polymer ?
#
loop_
_entity_poly.entity_id
_entity_poly.type
_entity_poly.pdbx_seq_one_letter_code
_entity_poly.pdbx_strand_id
1 'polypeptide(L)'
;MYKTRQVNIRLGRDATRVGRYLLISDSYNLSPQEAVRLAKEYPRLELFRIPEQNIPSEIIKDSYMLFDPLGNGILIYSPELPGGELLEDLKKVLKNSKIG
;
A
#
# COMPACT_ATOMS: atom_id res chain seq x y z
N MET A 1 3.22 8.92 -0.51
CA MET A 1 4.10 8.09 -1.38
C MET A 1 5.59 8.02 -1.00
N TYR A 2 6.34 9.11 -0.72
CA TYR A 2 7.80 9.01 -0.48
C TYR A 2 8.20 8.02 0.63
N LYS A 3 7.47 8.01 1.76
CA LYS A 3 7.65 7.07 2.87
C LYS A 3 7.48 5.61 2.42
N THR A 4 6.45 5.32 1.63
CA THR A 4 6.13 3.99 1.09
C THR A 4 7.22 3.42 0.18
N ARG A 5 7.91 4.28 -0.58
CA ARG A 5 9.11 3.93 -1.37
C ARG A 5 10.29 3.57 -0.47
N GLN A 6 10.57 4.41 0.53
CA GLN A 6 11.65 4.19 1.49
C GLN A 6 11.49 2.87 2.26
N VAL A 7 10.25 2.56 2.65
CA VAL A 7 9.91 1.26 3.26
C VAL A 7 10.12 0.11 2.28
N ASN A 8 9.71 0.25 1.00
CA ASN A 8 9.94 -0.77 -0.03
C ASN A 8 11.42 -1.14 -0.17
N ILE A 9 12.27 -0.11 -0.23
CA ILE A 9 13.72 -0.28 -0.36
C ILE A 9 14.28 -1.02 0.87
N ARG A 10 13.82 -0.65 2.07
CA ARG A 10 14.28 -1.25 3.32
C ARG A 10 13.79 -2.68 3.57
N LEU A 11 12.70 -3.11 2.92
CA LEU A 11 12.23 -4.49 2.97
C LEU A 11 13.10 -5.45 2.13
N GLY A 12 13.87 -4.93 1.17
CA GLY A 12 14.79 -5.74 0.37
C GLY A 12 14.11 -6.93 -0.29
N ARG A 13 14.63 -8.15 -0.05
CA ARG A 13 14.09 -9.40 -0.59
C ARG A 13 12.65 -9.70 -0.16
N ASP A 14 12.23 -9.24 1.01
CA ASP A 14 10.87 -9.48 1.50
C ASP A 14 9.84 -8.56 0.84
N ALA A 15 10.28 -7.53 0.09
CA ALA A 15 9.37 -6.66 -0.65
C ALA A 15 8.56 -7.42 -1.72
N THR A 16 9.05 -8.55 -2.22
CA THR A 16 8.31 -9.41 -3.16
C THR A 16 7.16 -10.16 -2.49
N ARG A 17 7.26 -10.36 -1.19
CA ARG A 17 6.27 -11.00 -0.33
C ARG A 17 5.27 -10.00 0.23
N VAL A 18 5.05 -8.87 -0.42
CA VAL A 18 4.05 -7.87 -0.01
C VAL A 18 3.29 -7.42 -1.25
N GLY A 19 2.00 -7.73 -1.27
CA GLY A 19 1.06 -7.21 -2.27
C GLY A 19 0.78 -5.75 -1.98
N ARG A 20 0.86 -4.89 -3.00
CA ARG A 20 0.59 -3.46 -2.87
C ARG A 20 -0.62 -3.12 -3.68
N TYR A 21 -1.62 -2.55 -3.03
CA TYR A 21 -2.88 -2.22 -3.65
C TYR A 21 -3.19 -0.75 -3.41
N LEU A 22 -3.43 -0.02 -4.48
CA LEU A 22 -3.96 1.33 -4.41
C LEU A 22 -5.47 1.26 -4.61
N LEU A 23 -6.22 1.51 -3.53
CA LEU A 23 -7.65 1.71 -3.61
C LEU A 23 -7.93 3.14 -4.04
N ILE A 24 -8.66 3.29 -5.15
CA ILE A 24 -9.16 4.59 -5.60
C ILE A 24 -10.68 4.56 -5.67
N SER A 25 -11.30 5.68 -5.33
CA SER A 25 -12.73 5.86 -5.57
C SER A 25 -13.01 5.76 -7.07
N ASP A 26 -14.16 5.18 -7.44
CA ASP A 26 -14.66 5.23 -8.82
C ASP A 26 -14.81 6.66 -9.36
N SER A 27 -15.05 7.63 -8.48
CA SER A 27 -15.12 9.06 -8.82
C SER A 27 -13.73 9.70 -9.07
N TYR A 28 -12.64 9.02 -8.72
CA TYR A 28 -11.28 9.49 -8.89
C TYR A 28 -10.62 8.87 -10.13
N ASN A 29 -10.01 9.73 -10.94
CA ASN A 29 -9.23 9.33 -12.10
C ASN A 29 -7.79 9.80 -11.95
N LEU A 30 -6.86 8.86 -12.04
CA LEU A 30 -5.43 9.16 -12.09
C LEU A 30 -5.14 9.93 -13.38
N SER A 31 -4.39 11.02 -13.26
CA SER A 31 -3.81 11.68 -14.42
C SER A 31 -2.80 10.75 -15.11
N PRO A 32 -2.55 10.92 -16.42
CA PRO A 32 -1.53 10.15 -17.13
C PRO A 32 -0.15 10.24 -16.47
N GLN A 33 0.21 11.41 -15.93
CA GLN A 33 1.49 11.64 -15.26
C GLN A 33 1.58 10.85 -13.95
N GLU A 34 0.50 10.80 -13.16
CA GLU A 34 0.44 10.00 -11.94
C GLU A 34 0.55 8.50 -12.25
N ALA A 35 -0.18 8.02 -13.27
CA ALA A 35 -0.13 6.63 -13.68
C ALA A 35 1.30 6.20 -14.10
N VAL A 36 1.97 7.00 -14.94
CA VAL A 36 3.36 6.73 -15.36
C VAL A 36 4.31 6.72 -14.18
N ARG A 37 4.15 7.67 -13.25
CA ARG A 37 4.98 7.75 -12.06
C ARG A 37 4.77 6.54 -11.14
N LEU A 38 3.52 6.14 -10.91
CA LEU A 38 3.17 4.98 -10.08
C LEU A 38 3.75 3.70 -10.65
N ALA A 39 3.60 3.47 -11.97
CA ALA A 39 4.16 2.29 -12.62
C ALA A 39 5.70 2.23 -12.50
N LYS A 40 6.38 3.38 -12.61
CA LYS A 40 7.84 3.46 -12.46
C LYS A 40 8.31 3.26 -11.02
N GLU A 41 7.62 3.86 -10.04
CA GLU A 41 8.03 3.78 -8.63
C GLU A 41 7.60 2.47 -7.95
N TYR A 42 6.50 1.87 -8.39
CA TYR A 42 5.87 0.70 -7.80
C TYR A 42 5.39 -0.27 -8.88
N PRO A 43 6.31 -1.02 -9.51
CA PRO A 43 5.97 -1.91 -10.64
C PRO A 43 5.04 -3.08 -10.28
N ARG A 44 4.86 -3.38 -8.99
CA ARG A 44 3.91 -4.40 -8.48
C ARG A 44 2.69 -3.80 -7.77
N LEU A 45 2.41 -2.50 -8.00
CA LEU A 45 1.21 -1.87 -7.46
C LEU A 45 0.01 -2.26 -8.31
N GLU A 46 -0.94 -2.94 -7.68
CA GLU A 46 -2.23 -3.23 -8.27
C GLU A 46 -3.23 -2.12 -7.91
N LEU A 47 -4.12 -1.78 -8.83
CA LEU A 47 -5.12 -0.75 -8.62
C LEU A 47 -6.48 -1.41 -8.44
N PHE A 48 -7.16 -1.06 -7.36
CA PHE A 48 -8.54 -1.48 -7.10
C PHE A 48 -9.43 -0.25 -7.08
N ARG A 49 -10.54 -0.34 -7.81
CA ARG A 49 -11.57 0.69 -7.75
C ARG A 49 -12.66 0.26 -6.80
N ILE A 50 -13.16 1.21 -6.01
CA ILE A 50 -14.23 0.98 -5.06
C ILE A 50 -15.26 2.11 -5.19
N PRO A 51 -16.58 1.80 -5.15
CA PRO A 51 -17.60 2.83 -5.10
C PRO A 51 -17.41 3.71 -3.87
N GLU A 52 -17.54 5.03 -4.02
CA GLU A 52 -17.26 5.99 -2.95
C GLU A 52 -18.09 5.73 -1.68
N GLN A 53 -19.35 5.30 -1.85
CA GLN A 53 -20.24 4.94 -0.75
C GLN A 53 -19.80 3.71 0.06
N ASN A 54 -18.90 2.89 -0.50
CA ASN A 54 -18.35 1.72 0.16
C ASN A 54 -17.01 2.01 0.86
N ILE A 55 -16.48 3.22 0.74
CA ILE A 55 -15.29 3.65 1.47
C ILE A 55 -15.72 4.03 2.89
N PRO A 56 -15.27 3.31 3.94
CA PRO A 56 -15.57 3.68 5.31
C PRO A 56 -15.11 5.11 5.61
N SER A 57 -15.92 5.88 6.33
CA SER A 57 -15.63 7.28 6.68
C SER A 57 -14.34 7.47 7.48
N GLU A 58 -13.88 6.41 8.14
CA GLU A 58 -12.64 6.35 8.90
C GLU A 58 -11.40 6.30 8.00
N ILE A 59 -11.56 5.97 6.71
CA ILE A 59 -10.47 6.00 5.74
C ILE A 59 -10.24 7.44 5.30
N ILE A 60 -9.16 8.02 5.83
CA ILE A 60 -8.72 9.36 5.47
C ILE A 60 -8.30 9.37 3.99
N LYS A 61 -8.58 10.48 3.29
CA LYS A 61 -8.07 10.74 1.95
C LYS A 61 -6.55 10.51 1.91
N ASP A 62 -6.05 9.86 0.86
CA ASP A 62 -4.64 9.45 0.68
C ASP A 62 -4.12 8.36 1.66
N SER A 63 -5.01 7.63 2.33
CA SER A 63 -4.63 6.40 3.06
C SER A 63 -4.14 5.33 2.09
N TYR A 64 -3.13 4.56 2.50
CA TYR A 64 -2.61 3.45 1.71
C TYR A 64 -2.89 2.13 2.40
N MET A 65 -3.29 1.12 1.61
CA MET A 65 -3.48 -0.24 2.09
C MET A 65 -2.33 -1.13 1.64
N LEU A 66 -1.76 -1.87 2.59
CA LEU A 66 -0.81 -2.94 2.30
C LEU A 66 -1.46 -4.27 2.64
N PHE A 67 -1.27 -5.24 1.75
CA PHE A 67 -1.82 -6.57 1.91
C PHE A 67 -0.66 -7.56 2.08
N ASP A 68 -0.80 -8.42 3.08
CA ASP A 68 0.00 -9.64 3.14
C ASP A 68 -0.29 -10.52 1.91
N PRO A 69 0.70 -11.24 1.35
CA PRO A 69 0.56 -12.10 0.17
C PRO A 69 -0.48 -13.22 0.34
N LEU A 70 -0.87 -13.57 1.57
CA LEU A 70 -1.96 -14.50 1.85
C LEU A 70 -3.33 -13.81 2.02
N GLY A 71 -3.40 -12.48 1.95
CA GLY A 71 -4.62 -11.72 2.15
C GLY A 71 -5.14 -11.70 3.59
N ASN A 72 -4.38 -12.19 4.57
CA ASN A 72 -4.84 -12.33 5.96
C ASN A 72 -4.67 -11.05 6.80
N GLY A 73 -4.00 -10.02 6.25
CA GLY A 73 -3.80 -8.75 6.92
C GLY A 73 -3.95 -7.57 5.97
N ILE A 74 -4.84 -6.64 6.33
CA ILE A 74 -4.98 -5.32 5.71
C ILE A 74 -4.40 -4.32 6.70
N LEU A 75 -3.32 -3.64 6.31
CA LEU A 75 -2.80 -2.53 7.07
C LEU A 75 -3.18 -1.23 6.35
N ILE A 76 -4.09 -0.48 6.96
CA ILE A 76 -4.53 0.83 6.49
C ILE A 76 -3.72 1.88 7.24
N TYR A 77 -2.91 2.64 6.51
CA TYR A 77 -2.09 3.69 7.11
C TYR A 77 -2.57 5.07 6.67
N SER A 78 -2.75 5.94 7.67
CA SER A 78 -2.89 7.37 7.45
C SER A 78 -1.62 7.93 6.78
N PRO A 79 -1.74 8.89 5.84
CA PRO A 79 -0.59 9.55 5.24
C PRO A 79 0.33 10.26 6.27
N GLU A 80 -0.23 10.61 7.44
CA GLU A 80 0.50 11.27 8.53
C GLU A 80 1.49 10.34 9.23
N LEU A 81 1.29 9.02 9.16
CA LEU A 81 2.08 8.07 9.95
C LEU A 81 3.57 8.10 9.57
N PRO A 82 4.51 8.12 10.53
CA PRO A 82 5.94 8.09 10.24
C PRO A 82 6.34 6.79 9.51
N GLY A 83 7.20 6.92 8.49
CA GLY A 83 7.61 5.76 7.68
C GLY A 83 8.43 4.70 8.43
N GLY A 84 9.00 5.05 9.58
CA GLY A 84 9.72 4.10 10.45
C GLY A 84 8.77 3.12 11.14
N GLU A 85 7.64 3.60 11.66
CA GLU A 85 6.63 2.76 12.32
C GLU A 85 6.02 1.76 11.34
N LEU A 86 5.72 2.23 10.12
CA LEU A 86 5.28 1.40 9.00
C LEU A 86 6.25 0.23 8.71
N LEU A 87 7.56 0.51 8.72
CA LEU A 87 8.57 -0.53 8.44
C LEU A 87 8.58 -1.61 9.54
N GLU A 88 8.47 -1.20 10.80
CA GLU A 88 8.52 -2.13 11.92
C GLU A 88 7.28 -3.03 11.96
N ASP A 89 6.10 -2.51 11.65
CA ASP A 89 4.89 -3.33 11.58
C ASP A 89 4.93 -4.32 10.41
N LEU A 90 5.42 -3.91 9.24
CA LEU A 90 5.60 -4.84 8.12
C LEU A 90 6.60 -5.96 8.44
N LYS A 91 7.70 -5.64 9.14
CA LYS A 91 8.64 -6.68 9.61
C LYS A 91 7.96 -7.67 10.56
N LYS A 92 7.12 -7.20 11.49
CA LYS A 92 6.36 -8.08 12.41
C LYS A 92 5.40 -8.99 11.64
N VAL A 93 4.65 -8.42 10.68
CA VAL A 93 3.71 -9.19 9.84
C VAL A 93 4.47 -10.24 9.02
N LEU A 94 5.55 -9.86 8.33
CA LEU A 94 6.35 -10.76 7.49
C LEU A 94 7.09 -11.85 8.28
N LYS A 95 7.44 -11.57 9.55
CA LYS A 95 8.01 -12.58 10.47
C LYS A 95 6.98 -13.67 10.79
N ASN A 96 5.70 -13.31 10.90
CA ASN A 96 4.62 -14.24 11.24
C ASN A 96 3.96 -14.87 10.01
N SER A 97 3.98 -14.19 8.86
CA SER A 97 3.56 -14.75 7.57
C SER A 97 4.66 -15.69 7.07
N LYS A 98 4.45 -17.00 7.20
CA LYS A 98 5.45 -18.04 6.88
C LYS A 98 5.50 -18.42 5.39
N ILE A 99 4.69 -17.79 4.55
CA ILE A 99 4.58 -18.14 3.13
C ILE A 99 5.25 -17.05 2.28
N GLY A 100 5.90 -17.49 1.22
CA GLY A 100 6.65 -16.68 0.25
C GLY A 100 7.03 -17.57 -0.93
#